data_AF-A0A5D4S382-F1
#
_entry.id   AF-A0A5D4S382-F1
#
_cell.length_a   1.000
_cell.length_b   1.000
_cell.length_c   1.000
_cell.angle_alpha   90.00
_cell.angle_beta   90.00
_cell.angle_gamma   90.00
#
_symmetry.space_group_name_H-M   'P 1'
#
loop_
_entity.id
_entity.type
_entity.pdbx_description
1 polymer ?
#
loop_
_entity_poly.entity_id
_entity_poly.type
_entity_poly.pdbx_seq_one_letter_code
_entity_poly.pdbx_strand_id
1 'polypeptide(L)'
;MEFIQSVKRKTNIDLSLYKEAQMKRRLTALYEKKGCHGFKEYFNLIKNDREQMEEFLDRMTINVSEFFRNQKRWEVLEESVLPRLMKGTKLRVWSAACSTGEEPYTIAMILLKHLKPEQFTIIATDLDKNALQRARTAVYPERSLQEIPESLKKKYFVKDGTRYTLDRRIVECVTFKQQNLLADPFDSHVDLIICRNVLIYFTEEAKTSLYRKFNEALSPGGFLFVGSTEQIFTPSQYGFQSEETFFYRKSNVTG
;
A
#
# COMPACT_ATOMS: atom_id res chain seq x y z
N MET A 1 -22.49 16.20 5.00
CA MET A 1 -22.23 15.54 6.30
C MET A 1 -22.97 14.20 6.46
N GLU A 2 -24.27 14.12 6.16
CA GLU A 2 -25.07 12.89 6.34
C GLU A 2 -24.53 11.67 5.56
N PHE A 3 -24.09 11.86 4.31
CA PHE A 3 -23.49 10.80 3.50
C PHE A 3 -22.22 10.20 4.14
N ILE A 4 -21.27 11.06 4.56
CA ILE A 4 -20.01 10.63 5.18
C ILE A 4 -20.28 9.80 6.45
N GLN A 5 -21.19 10.27 7.31
CA GLN A 5 -21.56 9.54 8.52
C GLN A 5 -22.24 8.21 8.20
N SER A 6 -23.09 8.17 7.17
CA SER A 6 -23.79 6.95 6.75
C SER A 6 -22.83 5.91 6.19
N VAL A 7 -21.85 6.34 5.38
CA VAL A 7 -20.75 5.49 4.93
C VAL A 7 -19.95 4.97 6.12
N LYS A 8 -19.48 5.85 7.02
CA LYS A 8 -18.71 5.46 8.19
C LYS A 8 -19.42 4.40 9.04
N ARG A 9 -20.71 4.57 9.32
CA ARG A 9 -21.51 3.57 10.06
C ARG A 9 -21.62 2.23 9.34
N LYS A 10 -21.66 2.22 8.01
CA LYS A 10 -21.84 1.00 7.21
C LYS A 10 -20.54 0.26 6.93
N THR A 11 -19.44 0.97 6.74
CA THR A 11 -18.17 0.42 6.24
C THR A 11 -16.99 0.58 7.20
N ASN A 12 -17.16 1.33 8.30
CA ASN A 12 -16.08 1.78 9.19
C ASN A 12 -15.02 2.66 8.51
N ILE A 13 -15.31 3.19 7.31
CA ILE A 13 -14.41 4.10 6.58
C ILE A 13 -14.86 5.54 6.82
N ASP A 14 -13.97 6.35 7.37
CA ASP A 14 -14.22 7.76 7.59
C ASP A 14 -13.75 8.60 6.40
N LEU A 15 -14.68 8.99 5.53
CA LEU A 15 -14.36 9.84 4.37
C LEU A 15 -13.86 11.24 4.73
N SER A 16 -14.07 11.72 5.96
CA SER A 16 -13.56 13.02 6.40
C SER A 16 -12.05 13.04 6.60
N LEU A 17 -11.43 11.85 6.72
CA LEU A 17 -9.98 11.69 6.78
C LEU A 17 -9.33 11.70 5.39
N TYR A 18 -10.12 11.77 4.31
CA TYR A 18 -9.67 11.92 2.94
C TYR A 18 -9.82 13.36 2.48
N LYS A 19 -9.00 13.79 1.52
CA LYS A 19 -9.13 15.12 0.92
C LYS A 19 -10.48 15.26 0.21
N GLU A 20 -11.32 16.15 0.73
CA GLU A 20 -12.72 16.27 0.34
C GLU A 20 -12.90 16.52 -1.16
N ALA A 21 -12.20 17.50 -1.73
CA ALA A 21 -12.40 17.90 -3.12
C ALA A 21 -12.15 16.75 -4.12
N GLN A 22 -11.05 16.02 -3.95
CA GLN A 22 -10.70 14.89 -4.82
C GLN A 22 -11.67 13.72 -4.63
N MET A 23 -12.04 13.42 -3.38
CA MET A 23 -12.96 12.33 -3.06
C MET A 23 -14.37 12.62 -3.58
N LYS A 24 -14.89 13.83 -3.32
CA LYS A 24 -16.18 14.29 -3.80
C LYS A 24 -16.28 14.19 -5.32
N ARG A 25 -15.27 14.68 -6.06
CA ARG A 25 -15.25 14.59 -7.52
C ARG A 25 -15.34 13.13 -8.03
N ARG A 26 -14.62 12.21 -7.40
CA ARG A 26 -14.61 10.78 -7.78
C ARG A 26 -15.96 10.12 -7.55
N LEU A 27 -16.53 10.36 -6.37
CA LEU A 27 -17.81 9.77 -5.99
C LEU A 27 -18.98 10.41 -6.74
N THR A 28 -18.87 11.69 -7.12
CA THR A 28 -19.80 12.34 -8.04
C THR A 28 -19.85 11.65 -9.38
N ALA A 29 -18.70 11.49 -10.03
CA ALA A 29 -18.63 10.79 -11.31
C ALA A 29 -19.16 9.33 -11.23
N LEU A 30 -18.98 8.68 -10.07
CA LEU A 30 -19.50 7.33 -9.86
C LEU A 30 -21.03 7.30 -9.73
N TYR A 31 -21.62 8.19 -8.93
CA TYR A 31 -23.08 8.19 -8.78
C TYR A 31 -23.79 8.66 -10.05
N GLU A 32 -23.20 9.60 -10.81
CA GLU A 32 -23.75 10.07 -12.08
C GLU A 32 -23.79 8.93 -13.12
N LYS A 33 -22.72 8.12 -13.19
CA LYS A 33 -22.67 6.91 -14.02
C LYS A 33 -23.78 5.90 -13.64
N LYS A 34 -24.21 5.89 -12.38
CA LYS A 34 -25.30 5.04 -11.87
C LYS A 34 -26.68 5.67 -12.01
N GLY A 35 -26.77 6.87 -12.60
CA GLY A 35 -28.02 7.59 -12.83
C GLY A 35 -28.60 8.26 -11.59
N CYS A 36 -27.85 8.36 -10.49
CA CYS A 36 -28.33 8.98 -9.26
C CYS A 36 -28.20 10.51 -9.33
N HIS A 37 -29.11 11.23 -8.68
CA HIS A 37 -29.10 12.69 -8.56
C HIS A 37 -28.67 13.12 -7.16
N GLY A 38 -27.47 12.68 -6.76
CA GLY A 38 -26.80 13.11 -5.55
C GLY A 38 -26.53 11.99 -4.54
N PHE A 39 -25.77 12.35 -3.50
CA PHE A 39 -25.20 11.38 -2.55
C PHE A 39 -26.22 10.61 -1.71
N LYS A 40 -27.39 11.20 -1.43
CA LYS A 40 -28.44 10.53 -0.64
C LYS A 40 -29.05 9.37 -1.41
N GLU A 41 -29.42 9.62 -2.66
CA GLU A 41 -29.95 8.61 -3.57
C GLU A 41 -28.90 7.52 -3.82
N TYR A 42 -27.67 7.93 -4.10
CA TYR A 42 -26.57 7.00 -4.30
C TYR A 42 -26.32 6.09 -3.09
N PHE A 43 -26.31 6.62 -1.87
CA PHE A 43 -26.17 5.79 -0.67
C PHE A 43 -27.33 4.81 -0.52
N ASN A 44 -28.56 5.23 -0.83
CA ASN A 44 -29.72 4.34 -0.78
C ASN A 44 -29.64 3.19 -1.77
N LEU A 45 -29.03 3.42 -2.95
CA LEU A 45 -28.74 2.38 -3.94
C LEU A 45 -27.71 1.37 -3.40
N ILE A 46 -26.56 1.85 -2.90
CA ILE A 46 -25.44 0.95 -2.57
C ILE A 46 -25.55 0.28 -1.19
N LYS A 47 -26.33 0.82 -0.25
CA LYS A 47 -26.31 0.36 1.16
C LYS A 47 -26.72 -1.09 1.38
N ASN A 48 -27.49 -1.68 0.46
CA ASN A 48 -28.00 -3.05 0.55
C ASN A 48 -27.52 -3.93 -0.61
N ASP A 49 -26.69 -3.39 -1.50
CA ASP A 49 -26.15 -4.12 -2.65
C ASP A 49 -24.64 -4.31 -2.44
N ARG A 50 -24.23 -5.56 -2.28
CA ARG A 50 -22.84 -5.92 -2.00
C ARG A 50 -21.92 -5.55 -3.17
N GLU A 51 -22.35 -5.79 -4.40
CA GLU A 51 -21.54 -5.55 -5.60
C GLU A 51 -21.34 -4.05 -5.81
N GLN A 52 -22.40 -3.26 -5.64
CA GLN A 52 -22.32 -1.81 -5.73
C GLN A 52 -21.47 -1.20 -4.60
N MET A 53 -21.54 -1.77 -3.39
CA MET A 53 -20.67 -1.36 -2.28
C MET A 53 -19.20 -1.68 -2.59
N GLU A 54 -18.92 -2.83 -3.20
CA GLU A 54 -17.56 -3.20 -3.63
C GLU A 54 -17.04 -2.28 -4.74
N GLU A 55 -17.85 -1.91 -5.74
CA GLU A 55 -17.47 -0.91 -6.77
C GLU A 55 -17.22 0.48 -6.14
N PHE A 56 -18.02 0.87 -5.16
CA PHE A 56 -17.81 2.11 -4.40
C PHE A 56 -16.45 2.12 -3.69
N LEU A 57 -16.07 1.01 -3.05
CA LEU A 57 -14.78 0.87 -2.37
C LEU A 57 -13.59 0.89 -3.36
N ASP A 58 -13.66 0.12 -4.46
CA ASP A 58 -12.61 0.09 -5.49
C ASP A 58 -12.42 1.47 -6.16
N ARG A 59 -13.49 2.25 -6.31
CA ARG A 59 -13.41 3.62 -6.88
C ARG A 59 -12.87 4.65 -5.90
N MET A 60 -13.08 4.43 -4.60
CA MET A 60 -12.57 5.27 -3.52
C MET A 60 -11.05 5.13 -3.41
N THR A 61 -10.53 3.91 -3.55
CA THR A 61 -9.09 3.64 -3.61
C THR A 61 -8.55 3.95 -5.01
N ILE A 62 -7.23 4.07 -5.12
CA ILE A 62 -6.55 4.25 -6.41
C ILE A 62 -5.63 3.08 -6.60
N ASN A 63 -6.11 2.15 -7.41
CA ASN A 63 -5.47 0.85 -7.55
C ASN A 63 -4.43 0.82 -8.68
N VAL A 64 -4.02 1.97 -9.22
CA VAL A 64 -3.00 2.02 -10.28
C VAL A 64 -1.63 1.79 -9.66
N SER A 65 -1.08 0.61 -9.93
CA SER A 65 0.25 0.18 -9.50
C SER A 65 0.99 -0.48 -10.65
N GLU A 66 2.30 -0.57 -10.52
CA GLU A 66 3.20 -1.21 -11.46
C GLU A 66 4.40 -1.77 -10.70
N PHE A 67 4.99 -2.84 -11.21
CA PHE A 67 6.19 -3.42 -10.63
C PHE A 67 7.35 -2.44 -10.75
N PHE A 68 8.23 -2.41 -9.73
CA PHE A 68 9.40 -1.52 -9.71
C PHE A 68 9.08 -0.03 -9.94
N ARG A 69 7.87 0.44 -9.62
CA ARG A 69 7.48 1.85 -9.73
C ARG A 69 8.54 2.78 -9.13
N ASN A 70 9.06 3.70 -9.94
CA ASN A 70 10.23 4.53 -9.62
C ASN A 70 11.47 3.68 -9.28
N GLN A 71 11.95 2.88 -10.24
CA GLN A 71 12.98 1.84 -10.06
C GLN A 71 14.20 2.29 -9.23
N LYS A 72 14.72 3.50 -9.48
CA LYS A 72 15.85 4.08 -8.72
C LYS A 72 15.66 4.10 -7.19
N ARG A 73 14.42 4.12 -6.71
CA ARG A 73 14.14 4.06 -5.25
C ARG A 73 14.20 2.64 -4.71
N TRP A 74 13.88 1.64 -5.52
CA TRP A 74 14.13 0.24 -5.18
C TRP A 74 15.63 -0.08 -5.14
N GLU A 75 16.42 0.54 -6.02
CA GLU A 75 17.90 0.45 -6.00
C GLU A 75 18.46 1.04 -4.70
N VAL A 76 18.03 2.24 -4.29
CA VAL A 76 18.40 2.82 -2.99
C VAL A 76 18.00 1.92 -1.81
N LEU A 77 16.80 1.34 -1.85
CA LEU A 77 16.39 0.37 -0.83
C LEU A 77 17.36 -0.82 -0.78
N GLU A 78 17.68 -1.40 -1.94
CA GLU A 78 18.55 -2.57 -2.07
C GLU A 78 19.98 -2.30 -1.62
N GLU A 79 20.55 -1.15 -1.99
CA GLU A 79 21.96 -0.81 -1.76
C GLU A 79 22.23 -0.15 -0.39
N SER A 80 21.35 0.74 0.06
CA SER A 80 21.59 1.56 1.27
C SER A 80 20.83 1.09 2.50
N VAL A 81 19.60 0.58 2.32
CA VAL A 81 18.68 0.29 3.44
C VAL A 81 18.73 -1.17 3.85
N LEU A 82 18.57 -2.11 2.90
CA LEU A 82 18.54 -3.54 3.20
C LEU A 82 19.79 -4.04 3.95
N PRO A 83 21.04 -3.65 3.62
CA PRO A 83 22.22 -4.10 4.36
C PRO A 83 22.20 -3.75 5.85
N ARG A 84 21.45 -2.70 6.23
CA ARG A 84 21.27 -2.30 7.64
C ARG A 84 20.22 -3.15 8.34
N LEU A 85 19.17 -3.55 7.61
CA LEU A 85 18.06 -4.34 8.12
C LEU A 85 18.34 -5.85 8.17
N MET A 86 19.20 -6.36 7.28
CA MET A 86 19.56 -7.79 7.20
C MET A 86 20.50 -8.29 8.31
N LYS A 87 20.85 -7.44 9.29
CA LYS A 87 21.71 -7.83 10.43
C LYS A 87 20.96 -8.66 11.50
N GLY A 88 19.64 -8.69 11.44
CA GLY A 88 18.78 -9.47 12.35
C GLY A 88 18.60 -10.92 11.92
N THR A 89 17.83 -11.68 12.70
CA THR A 89 17.54 -13.10 12.43
C THR A 89 16.48 -13.30 11.36
N LYS A 90 15.46 -12.43 11.31
CA LYS A 90 14.38 -12.48 10.33
C LYS A 90 13.83 -11.09 10.03
N LEU A 91 13.81 -10.72 8.75
CA LEU A 91 13.34 -9.42 8.28
C LEU A 91 11.81 -9.39 8.15
N ARG A 92 11.15 -8.46 8.83
CA ARG A 92 9.69 -8.27 8.73
C ARG A 92 9.36 -7.05 7.89
N VAL A 93 8.72 -7.29 6.74
CA VAL A 93 8.31 -6.24 5.81
C VAL A 93 6.80 -6.11 5.79
N TRP A 94 6.31 -4.88 5.75
CA TRP A 94 4.91 -4.57 5.54
C TRP A 94 4.73 -3.64 4.33
N SER A 95 4.05 -4.09 3.29
CA SER A 95 3.53 -3.24 2.21
C SER A 95 2.10 -2.80 2.56
N ALA A 96 1.97 -1.52 2.93
CA ALA A 96 0.74 -0.88 3.37
C ALA A 96 0.05 -0.18 2.19
N ALA A 97 -1.20 -0.55 1.91
CA ALA A 97 -1.95 -0.17 0.71
C ALA A 97 -1.33 -0.76 -0.59
N CYS A 98 -1.19 -2.08 -0.60
CA CYS A 98 -0.49 -2.83 -1.64
C CYS A 98 -1.22 -2.93 -3.00
N SER A 99 -2.46 -2.44 -3.09
CA SER A 99 -3.30 -2.49 -4.30
C SER A 99 -3.36 -3.92 -4.88
N THR A 100 -3.00 -4.07 -6.16
CA THR A 100 -3.04 -5.32 -6.92
C THR A 100 -1.76 -6.15 -6.81
N GLY A 101 -0.90 -5.87 -5.82
CA GLY A 101 0.20 -6.76 -5.42
C GLY A 101 1.54 -6.53 -6.09
N GLU A 102 1.65 -5.60 -7.04
CA GLU A 102 2.92 -5.31 -7.73
C GLU A 102 4.03 -4.88 -6.74
N GLU A 103 3.70 -4.07 -5.73
CA GLU A 103 4.66 -3.60 -4.73
C GLU A 103 5.20 -4.73 -3.81
N PRO A 104 4.36 -5.53 -3.12
CA PRO A 104 4.86 -6.61 -2.27
C PRO A 104 5.62 -7.69 -3.06
N TYR A 105 5.24 -7.95 -4.31
CA TYR A 105 6.01 -8.86 -5.16
C TYR A 105 7.33 -8.26 -5.66
N THR A 106 7.39 -6.94 -5.88
CA THR A 106 8.66 -6.24 -6.18
C THR A 106 9.66 -6.43 -5.03
N ILE A 107 9.26 -6.15 -3.78
CA ILE A 107 10.15 -6.35 -2.64
C ILE A 107 10.48 -7.83 -2.42
N ALA A 108 9.55 -8.77 -2.64
CA ALA A 108 9.86 -10.20 -2.59
C ALA A 108 10.97 -10.61 -3.58
N MET A 109 10.89 -10.15 -4.83
CA MET A 109 11.92 -10.40 -5.85
C MET A 109 13.29 -9.82 -5.46
N ILE A 110 13.31 -8.65 -4.82
CA ILE A 110 14.54 -8.01 -4.34
C ILE A 110 15.12 -8.82 -3.17
N LEU A 111 14.32 -9.16 -2.16
CA LEU A 111 14.78 -9.89 -0.98
C LEU A 111 15.35 -11.27 -1.34
N LEU A 112 14.74 -11.98 -2.29
CA LEU A 112 15.21 -13.30 -2.74
C LEU A 112 16.56 -13.29 -3.47
N LYS A 113 17.11 -12.11 -3.82
CA LYS A 113 18.49 -12.00 -4.29
C LYS A 113 19.51 -12.14 -3.15
N HIS A 114 19.10 -11.79 -1.92
CA HIS A 114 20.00 -11.61 -0.77
C HIS A 114 19.70 -12.57 0.39
N LEU A 115 18.44 -13.02 0.51
CA LEU A 115 17.93 -13.80 1.63
C LEU A 115 17.20 -15.05 1.15
N LYS A 116 17.25 -16.11 1.97
CA LYS A 116 16.39 -17.28 1.81
C LYS A 116 14.95 -16.95 2.26
N PRO A 117 13.92 -17.60 1.71
CA PRO A 117 12.51 -17.34 2.06
C PRO A 117 12.21 -17.36 3.57
N GLU A 118 12.90 -18.21 4.34
CA GLU A 118 12.66 -18.36 5.79
C GLU A 118 13.20 -17.17 6.61
N GLN A 119 14.12 -16.39 6.01
CA GLN A 119 14.78 -15.24 6.64
C GLN A 119 13.98 -13.95 6.53
N PHE A 120 12.80 -13.97 5.90
CA PHE A 120 11.93 -12.80 5.87
C PHE A 120 10.45 -13.18 5.87
N THR A 121 9.59 -12.19 6.15
CA THR A 121 8.14 -12.27 5.97
C THR A 121 7.65 -10.97 5.36
N ILE A 122 6.76 -11.06 4.37
CA ILE A 122 6.08 -9.89 3.79
C ILE A 122 4.59 -10.00 4.10
N ILE A 123 4.09 -9.04 4.88
CA ILE A 123 2.65 -8.79 5.01
C ILE A 123 2.29 -7.69 4.01
N ALA A 124 1.25 -7.91 3.22
CA ALA A 124 0.73 -6.94 2.28
C ALA A 124 -0.72 -6.65 2.65
N THR A 125 -1.07 -5.39 2.88
CA THR A 125 -2.43 -5.02 3.27
C THR A 125 -3.06 -4.00 2.35
N ASP A 126 -4.37 -4.11 2.17
CA ASP A 126 -5.18 -3.13 1.47
C ASP A 126 -6.60 -3.08 2.03
N LEU A 127 -7.28 -1.97 1.82
CA LEU A 127 -8.69 -1.80 2.15
C LEU A 127 -9.58 -2.54 1.14
N ASP A 128 -9.16 -2.54 -0.13
CA ASP A 128 -9.92 -3.08 -1.26
C ASP A 128 -9.74 -4.59 -1.42
N LYS A 129 -10.81 -5.35 -1.12
CA LYS A 129 -10.85 -6.81 -1.27
C LYS A 129 -10.63 -7.26 -2.72
N ASN A 130 -11.13 -6.51 -3.69
CA ASN A 130 -11.01 -6.85 -5.11
C ASN A 130 -9.56 -6.67 -5.58
N ALA A 131 -8.89 -5.61 -5.13
CA ALA A 131 -7.46 -5.43 -5.37
C ALA A 131 -6.64 -6.58 -4.77
N LEU A 132 -6.92 -6.94 -3.51
CA LEU A 132 -6.26 -8.09 -2.86
C LEU A 132 -6.54 -9.42 -3.57
N GLN A 133 -7.75 -9.63 -4.10
CA GLN A 133 -8.07 -10.84 -4.85
C GLN A 133 -7.28 -10.90 -6.15
N ARG A 134 -7.16 -9.78 -6.88
CA ARG A 134 -6.31 -9.67 -8.07
C ARG A 134 -4.83 -9.93 -7.73
N ALA A 135 -4.36 -9.40 -6.59
CA ALA A 135 -3.00 -9.62 -6.10
C ALA A 135 -2.70 -11.11 -5.85
N ARG A 136 -3.64 -11.85 -5.24
CA ARG A 136 -3.50 -13.29 -4.98
C ARG A 136 -3.49 -14.13 -6.26
N THR A 137 -4.20 -13.69 -7.30
CA THR A 137 -4.16 -14.37 -8.61
C THR A 137 -2.80 -14.24 -9.29
N ALA A 138 -2.05 -13.16 -9.01
CA ALA A 138 -0.70 -12.92 -9.50
C ALA A 138 -0.54 -12.98 -11.03
N VAL A 139 -1.59 -12.55 -11.75
CA VAL A 139 -1.62 -12.45 -13.21
C VAL A 139 -1.77 -10.99 -13.62
N TYR A 140 -0.83 -10.51 -14.44
CA TYR A 140 -0.66 -9.10 -14.73
C TYR A 140 -0.67 -8.82 -16.23
N PRO A 141 -1.22 -7.68 -16.68
CA PRO A 141 -1.06 -7.23 -18.05
C PRO A 141 0.35 -6.68 -18.28
N GLU A 142 0.84 -6.72 -19.52
CA GLU A 142 2.17 -6.22 -19.90
C GLU A 142 2.48 -4.80 -19.39
N ARG A 143 1.48 -3.91 -19.39
CA ARG A 143 1.62 -2.53 -18.90
C ARG A 143 2.09 -2.43 -17.44
N SER A 144 1.80 -3.42 -16.59
CA SER A 144 2.22 -3.41 -15.18
C SER A 144 3.70 -3.81 -15.02
N LEU A 145 4.32 -4.35 -16.08
CA LEU A 145 5.68 -4.89 -16.07
C LEU A 145 6.71 -3.98 -16.78
N GLN A 146 6.34 -2.75 -17.17
CA GLN A 146 7.17 -1.89 -18.01
C GLN A 146 8.53 -1.54 -17.37
N GLU A 147 8.55 -1.36 -16.05
CA GLU A 147 9.75 -0.99 -15.29
C GLU A 147 10.51 -2.20 -14.72
N ILE A 148 10.10 -3.44 -15.03
CA ILE A 148 10.80 -4.63 -14.53
C ILE A 148 12.10 -4.83 -15.32
N PRO A 149 13.26 -5.02 -14.66
CA PRO A 149 14.47 -5.45 -15.34
C PRO A 149 14.24 -6.72 -16.16
N GLU A 150 14.65 -6.71 -17.43
CA GLU A 150 14.33 -7.77 -18.39
C GLU A 150 14.80 -9.17 -17.94
N SER A 151 15.90 -9.24 -17.19
CA SER A 151 16.40 -10.47 -16.57
C SER A 151 15.45 -11.04 -15.52
N LEU A 152 14.85 -10.19 -14.69
CA LEU A 152 13.87 -10.59 -13.69
C LEU A 152 12.53 -10.97 -14.35
N LYS A 153 12.12 -10.21 -15.36
CA LYS A 153 10.91 -10.51 -16.13
C LYS A 153 10.97 -11.90 -16.74
N LYS A 154 12.07 -12.24 -17.44
CA LYS A 154 12.29 -13.57 -18.02
C LYS A 154 12.41 -14.68 -16.97
N LYS A 155 12.95 -14.36 -15.78
CA LYS A 155 13.17 -15.34 -14.71
C LYS A 155 11.89 -15.70 -13.96
N TYR A 156 11.02 -14.72 -13.70
CA TYR A 156 9.91 -14.87 -12.76
C TYR A 156 8.53 -14.73 -13.39
N PHE A 157 8.41 -14.46 -14.69
CA PHE A 157 7.11 -14.36 -15.33
C PHE A 157 7.01 -15.30 -16.52
N VAL A 158 5.86 -15.97 -16.64
CA VAL A 158 5.49 -16.77 -17.80
C VAL A 158 4.43 -16.00 -18.58
N LYS A 159 4.70 -15.73 -19.86
CA LYS A 159 3.76 -15.06 -20.74
C LYS A 159 2.72 -16.04 -21.28
N ASP A 160 1.45 -15.67 -21.16
CA ASP A 160 0.32 -16.34 -21.79
C ASP A 160 -0.56 -15.30 -22.50
N GLY A 161 -0.46 -15.27 -23.83
CA GLY A 161 -1.10 -14.25 -24.66
C GLY A 161 -0.68 -12.82 -24.27
N THR A 162 -1.62 -12.04 -23.72
CA THR A 162 -1.43 -10.65 -23.27
C THR A 162 -1.17 -10.53 -21.76
N ARG A 163 -1.12 -11.66 -21.06
CA ARG A 163 -0.97 -11.75 -19.60
C ARG A 163 0.36 -12.39 -19.22
N TYR A 164 0.79 -12.07 -18.01
CA TYR A 164 2.00 -12.59 -17.40
C TYR A 164 1.66 -13.16 -16.04
N THR A 165 1.95 -14.44 -15.85
CA THR A 165 1.77 -15.14 -14.58
C THR A 165 3.07 -15.09 -13.80
N LEU A 166 3.01 -14.59 -12.56
CA LEU A 166 4.16 -14.55 -11.67
C LEU A 166 4.49 -15.94 -11.13
N ASP A 167 5.78 -16.22 -11.00
CA ASP A 167 6.31 -17.45 -10.43
C ASP A 167 5.79 -17.67 -9.00
N ARG A 168 5.25 -18.87 -8.75
CA ARG A 168 4.67 -19.27 -7.48
C ARG A 168 5.63 -19.12 -6.29
N ARG A 169 6.94 -19.27 -6.52
CA ARG A 169 7.96 -19.08 -5.48
C ARG A 169 7.99 -17.65 -4.94
N ILE A 170 7.66 -16.66 -5.78
CA ILE A 170 7.53 -15.25 -5.36
C ILE A 170 6.20 -15.05 -4.64
N VAL A 171 5.13 -15.67 -5.16
CA VAL A 171 3.78 -15.57 -4.59
C VAL A 171 3.74 -16.05 -3.15
N GLU A 172 4.40 -17.18 -2.87
CA GLU A 172 4.45 -17.81 -1.55
C GLU A 172 5.21 -16.98 -0.50
N CYS A 173 5.98 -15.97 -0.91
CA CYS A 173 6.68 -15.06 0.01
C CYS A 173 5.77 -13.98 0.63
N VAL A 174 4.56 -13.78 0.10
CA VAL A 174 3.68 -12.66 0.46
C VAL A 174 2.37 -13.15 1.08
N THR A 175 2.03 -12.63 2.26
CA THR A 175 0.72 -12.86 2.90
C THR A 175 -0.15 -11.62 2.76
N PHE A 176 -1.29 -11.76 2.09
CA PHE A 176 -2.25 -10.67 1.89
C PHE A 176 -3.35 -10.65 2.95
N LYS A 177 -3.55 -9.50 3.61
CA LYS A 177 -4.60 -9.28 4.62
C LYS A 177 -5.40 -8.00 4.31
N GLN A 178 -6.70 -8.02 4.56
CA GLN A 178 -7.49 -6.79 4.48
C GLN A 178 -7.23 -5.92 5.71
N GLN A 179 -6.98 -4.63 5.52
CA GLN A 179 -6.76 -3.68 6.62
C GLN A 179 -7.13 -2.26 6.20
N ASN A 180 -7.80 -1.53 7.10
CA ASN A 180 -8.02 -0.10 7.00
C ASN A 180 -6.91 0.65 7.77
N LEU A 181 -5.99 1.31 7.05
CA LEU A 181 -4.89 2.06 7.67
C LEU A 181 -5.36 3.11 8.70
N LEU A 182 -6.51 3.72 8.45
CA LEU A 182 -7.04 4.83 9.25
C LEU A 182 -7.80 4.38 10.50
N ALA A 183 -8.20 3.10 10.60
CA ALA A 183 -9.04 2.60 11.68
C ALA A 183 -8.42 1.42 12.44
N ASP A 184 -7.74 0.52 11.74
CA ASP A 184 -7.29 -0.73 12.32
C ASP A 184 -5.95 -0.58 13.04
N PRO A 185 -5.68 -1.40 14.07
CA PRO A 185 -4.38 -1.44 14.75
C PRO A 185 -3.29 -1.97 13.80
N PHE A 186 -2.03 -1.57 14.07
CA PHE A 186 -0.86 -2.01 13.32
C PHE A 186 -0.08 -3.06 14.14
N ASP A 187 0.47 -4.05 13.45
CA ASP A 187 1.36 -5.02 14.07
C ASP A 187 2.67 -4.33 14.50
N SER A 188 3.26 -4.77 15.61
CA SER A 188 4.53 -4.24 16.12
C SER A 188 5.74 -5.04 15.61
N HIS A 189 6.92 -4.44 15.77
CA HIS A 189 8.24 -4.99 15.40
C HIS A 189 8.37 -5.29 13.91
N VAL A 190 7.95 -4.34 13.07
CA VAL A 190 8.19 -4.35 11.62
C VAL A 190 9.53 -3.67 11.33
N ASP A 191 10.35 -4.23 10.45
CA ASP A 191 11.67 -3.67 10.15
C ASP A 191 11.63 -2.71 8.96
N LEU A 192 10.73 -2.98 7.99
CA LEU A 192 10.49 -2.13 6.83
C LEU A 192 8.99 -1.98 6.60
N ILE A 193 8.50 -0.74 6.66
CA ILE A 193 7.16 -0.37 6.19
C ILE A 193 7.31 0.33 4.85
N ILE A 194 6.62 -0.17 3.82
CA ILE A 194 6.48 0.47 2.51
C ILE A 194 5.06 0.98 2.44
N CYS A 195 4.88 2.30 2.35
CA CYS A 195 3.57 2.95 2.32
C CYS A 195 3.63 4.07 1.27
N ARG A 196 3.41 3.70 0.00
CA ARG A 196 3.69 4.55 -1.14
C ARG A 196 2.43 4.90 -1.90
N ASN A 197 2.33 6.17 -2.30
CA ASN A 197 1.27 6.70 -3.16
C ASN A 197 -0.14 6.58 -2.58
N VAL A 198 -0.28 6.44 -1.26
CA VAL A 198 -1.57 6.40 -0.55
C VAL A 198 -1.77 7.62 0.34
N LEU A 199 -0.70 8.17 0.92
CA LEU A 199 -0.76 9.28 1.87
C LEU A 199 -1.23 10.57 1.20
N ILE A 200 -0.99 10.72 -0.09
CA ILE A 200 -1.46 11.86 -0.89
C ILE A 200 -2.99 12.06 -0.87
N TYR A 201 -3.77 11.03 -0.51
CA TYR A 201 -5.24 11.07 -0.44
C TYR A 201 -5.79 11.51 0.91
N PHE A 202 -4.97 11.48 1.95
CA PHE A 202 -5.41 11.77 3.31
C PHE A 202 -5.24 13.24 3.68
N THR A 203 -6.02 13.70 4.66
CA THR A 203 -5.86 15.01 5.29
C THR A 203 -4.53 15.07 6.08
N GLU A 204 -4.06 16.28 6.41
CA GLU A 204 -2.86 16.42 7.24
C GLU A 204 -3.02 15.80 8.64
N GLU A 205 -4.23 15.85 9.20
CA GLU A 205 -4.56 15.24 10.48
C GLU A 205 -4.41 13.71 10.42
N ALA A 206 -5.00 13.08 9.40
CA ALA A 206 -4.88 11.65 9.17
C ALA A 206 -3.43 11.22 8.93
N LYS A 207 -2.67 11.98 8.13
CA LYS A 207 -1.23 11.72 7.92
C LYS A 207 -0.43 11.80 9.22
N THR A 208 -0.67 12.84 10.02
CA THR A 208 -0.02 13.03 11.34
C THR A 208 -0.27 11.82 12.26
N SER A 209 -1.51 11.33 12.31
CA SER A 209 -1.87 10.13 13.07
C SER A 209 -1.14 8.88 12.52
N LEU A 210 -1.16 8.68 11.19
CA LEU A 210 -0.50 7.55 10.54
C LEU A 210 1.01 7.54 10.78
N TYR A 211 1.69 8.68 10.73
CA TYR A 211 3.14 8.74 10.98
C TYR A 211 3.49 8.27 12.40
N ARG A 212 2.69 8.63 13.40
CA ARG A 212 2.87 8.12 14.77
C ARG A 212 2.67 6.61 14.84
N LYS A 213 1.57 6.11 14.26
CA LYS A 213 1.29 4.66 14.21
C LYS A 213 2.39 3.87 13.47
N PHE A 214 2.93 4.41 12.37
CA PHE A 214 4.05 3.79 11.66
C PHE A 214 5.31 3.77 12.52
N ASN A 215 5.59 4.86 13.25
CA ASN A 215 6.73 4.89 14.16
C ASN A 215 6.57 3.82 15.26
N GLU A 216 5.40 3.72 15.88
CA GLU A 216 5.10 2.72 16.91
C GLU A 216 5.26 1.27 16.39
N ALA A 217 4.77 1.00 15.17
CA ALA A 217 4.87 -0.31 14.53
C ALA A 217 6.32 -0.72 14.20
N LEU A 218 7.18 0.24 13.88
CA LEU A 218 8.57 -0.03 13.49
C LEU A 218 9.44 -0.51 14.66
N SER A 219 10.27 -1.51 14.40
CA SER A 219 11.40 -1.89 15.24
C SER A 219 12.38 -0.72 15.38
N PRO A 220 13.12 -0.59 16.51
CA PRO A 220 14.21 0.38 16.62
C PRO A 220 15.18 0.26 15.45
N GLY A 221 15.48 1.38 14.78
CA GLY A 221 16.31 1.41 13.58
C GLY A 221 15.66 0.90 12.29
N GLY A 222 14.38 0.51 12.33
CA GLY A 222 13.57 0.16 11.16
C GLY A 222 13.26 1.37 10.26
N PHE A 223 12.79 1.10 9.04
CA PHE A 223 12.60 2.11 8.01
C PHE A 223 11.15 2.21 7.52
N LEU A 224 10.71 3.44 7.28
CA LEU A 224 9.52 3.79 6.52
C LEU A 224 9.93 4.30 5.13
N PHE A 225 9.43 3.64 4.09
CA PHE A 225 9.61 4.01 2.68
C PHE A 225 8.29 4.56 2.12
N VAL A 226 8.29 5.84 1.72
CA VAL A 226 7.11 6.55 1.18
C VAL A 226 7.23 6.86 -0.30
N GLY A 227 6.14 7.27 -0.93
CA GLY A 227 6.09 7.56 -2.36
C GLY A 227 6.90 8.81 -2.74
N SER A 228 7.30 8.91 -4.00
CA SER A 228 8.16 9.99 -4.52
C SER A 228 7.55 11.40 -4.48
N THR A 229 6.29 11.52 -4.07
CA THR A 229 5.56 12.80 -3.88
C THR A 229 5.10 13.00 -2.45
N GLU A 230 5.52 12.13 -1.53
CA GLU A 230 5.08 12.06 -0.15
C GLU A 230 6.27 12.39 0.75
N GLN A 231 6.42 13.67 1.08
CA GLN A 231 7.48 14.11 2.00
C GLN A 231 6.90 14.29 3.41
N ILE A 232 7.59 13.76 4.41
CA ILE A 232 7.29 14.04 5.82
C ILE A 232 8.03 15.33 6.19
N PHE A 233 7.27 16.39 6.44
CA PHE A 233 7.80 17.64 6.98
C PHE A 233 8.18 17.44 8.46
N THR A 234 9.38 17.89 8.84
CA THR A 234 9.90 17.78 10.22
C THR A 234 9.78 16.35 10.77
N PRO A 235 10.43 15.34 10.16
CA PRO A 235 10.26 13.92 10.53
C PRO A 235 10.57 13.62 12.00
N SER A 236 11.44 14.43 12.63
CA SER A 236 11.80 14.32 14.04
C SER A 236 10.59 14.43 14.98
N GLN A 237 9.55 15.19 14.62
CA GLN A 237 8.33 15.32 15.43
C GLN A 237 7.55 14.00 15.57
N TYR A 238 7.82 13.06 14.67
CA TYR A 238 7.21 11.72 14.65
C TYR A 238 8.22 10.64 15.04
N GLY A 239 9.38 11.01 15.58
CA GLY A 239 10.44 10.07 15.95
C GLY A 239 11.18 9.48 14.75
N PHE A 240 11.17 10.16 13.59
CA PHE A 240 11.90 9.73 12.39
C PHE A 240 13.13 10.59 12.11
N GLN A 241 14.14 9.97 11.51
CA GLN A 241 15.30 10.62 10.90
C GLN A 241 15.27 10.39 9.39
N SER A 242 15.49 11.45 8.60
CA SER A 242 15.65 11.32 7.14
C SER A 242 17.05 10.77 6.85
N GLU A 243 17.11 9.63 6.18
CA GLU A 243 18.40 8.96 5.86
C GLU A 243 18.67 9.02 4.35
N GLU A 244 17.66 8.74 3.54
CA GLU A 244 17.70 8.85 2.08
C GLU A 244 16.43 9.55 1.60
N THR A 245 16.41 10.06 0.38
CA THR A 245 15.18 10.68 -0.15
C THR A 245 14.04 9.66 -0.16
N PHE A 246 12.96 9.97 0.58
CA PHE A 246 11.76 9.13 0.80
C PHE A 246 11.95 7.94 1.75
N PHE A 247 13.10 7.83 2.43
CA PHE A 247 13.34 6.82 3.46
C PHE A 247 13.58 7.48 4.82
N TYR A 248 12.77 7.07 5.79
CA TYR A 248 12.76 7.60 7.14
C TYR A 248 13.04 6.48 8.13
N ARG A 249 14.10 6.62 8.92
CA ARG A 249 14.47 5.64 9.94
C ARG A 249 13.87 6.00 11.28
N LYS A 250 13.35 5.01 12.02
CA LYS A 250 12.93 5.20 13.42
C LYS A 250 14.15 5.55 14.27
N SER A 251 14.11 6.71 14.91
CA SER A 251 15.12 7.17 15.85
C SER A 251 15.15 6.23 17.05
N ASN A 252 16.35 5.87 17.51
CA ASN A 252 16.54 5.09 18.75
C ASN A 252 16.34 5.92 20.03
N VAL A 253 15.85 7.15 19.92
CA VAL A 253 15.65 8.02 21.08
C VAL A 253 14.38 7.56 21.78
N THR A 254 14.56 6.67 22.75
CA THR A 254 13.63 6.51 23.88
C THR A 254 13.58 7.86 24.58
N GLY A 255 12.49 8.59 24.38
CA GLY A 255 12.09 9.64 25.32
C GLY A 255 11.74 9.02 26.67
#